data_AF-A0A1M5FSG6-F1
#
_entry.id   AF-A0A1M5FSG6-F1
#
_cell.length_a   1.000
_cell.length_b   1.000
_cell.length_c   1.000
_cell.angle_alpha   90.00
_cell.angle_beta   90.00
_cell.angle_gamma   90.00
#
_symmetry.space_group_name_H-M   'P 1'
#
loop_
_entity.id
_entity.type
_entity.pdbx_description
1 polymer ?
#
loop_
_entity_poly.entity_id
_entity_poly.type
_entity_poly.pdbx_seq_one_letter_code
_entity_poly.pdbx_strand_id
1 'polypeptide(L)' 'MKQEVQLKYINDEYNFGLVSWKEAYLLLPELVKLNVEYYKGNLIYRAPGSAKRIYYKAIKAGLRKCNIKVYFDVLDLPF' A
#
# COMPACT_ATOMS: atom_id res chain seq x y z
N MET A 1 9.33 17.21 -3.10
CA MET A 1 8.18 17.61 -2.24
C MET A 1 7.78 16.40 -1.43
N LYS A 2 7.63 16.52 -0.12
CA LYS A 2 7.17 15.42 0.76
C LYS A 2 5.66 15.44 0.83
N GLN A 3 5.00 14.34 0.47
CA GLN A 3 3.56 14.20 0.69
C GLN A 3 3.32 13.52 2.04
N GLU A 4 2.41 14.09 2.84
CA GLU A 4 1.93 13.48 4.08
C GLU A 4 0.76 12.55 3.76
N VAL A 5 0.83 11.31 4.22
CA VAL A 5 -0.25 10.35 4.15
C VAL A 5 -0.60 9.81 5.52
N GLN A 6 -1.90 9.76 5.81
CA GLN A 6 -2.44 9.22 7.04
C GLN A 6 -2.93 7.79 6.83
N LEU A 7 -2.17 6.83 7.33
CA LEU A 7 -2.53 5.42 7.32
C LEU A 7 -3.59 5.14 8.39
N LYS A 8 -4.70 4.56 7.93
CA LYS A 8 -5.83 4.14 8.77
C LYS A 8 -5.72 2.70 9.21
N TYR A 9 -5.00 1.88 8.45
CA TYR A 9 -4.77 0.48 8.77
C TYR A 9 -3.35 0.07 8.44
N ILE A 10 -2.82 -0.84 9.24
CA ILE A 10 -1.52 -1.50 9.02
C ILE A 10 -1.67 -3.01 9.12
N ASN A 11 -0.86 -3.73 8.37
CA ASN A 11 -0.63 -5.15 8.52
C ASN A 11 0.89 -5.36 8.65
N ASP A 12 1.35 -5.70 9.85
CA ASP A 12 2.76 -5.88 10.17
C ASP A 12 3.38 -7.09 9.48
N GLU A 13 2.61 -8.17 9.30
CA GLU A 13 3.08 -9.41 8.68
C GLU A 13 3.55 -9.17 7.23
N TYR A 14 2.86 -8.26 6.54
CA TYR A 14 3.16 -7.90 5.14
C TYR A 14 3.82 -6.53 4.99
N ASN A 15 4.15 -5.84 6.10
CA ASN A 15 4.63 -4.46 6.12
C ASN A 15 3.78 -3.53 5.24
N PHE A 16 2.46 -3.61 5.42
CA PHE A 16 1.49 -3.02 4.52
C PHE A 16 0.70 -1.91 5.22
N GLY A 17 0.54 -0.77 4.58
CA GLY A 17 -0.28 0.35 5.04
C GLY A 17 -1.46 0.60 4.10
N LEU A 18 -2.61 0.95 4.67
CA LEU A 18 -3.79 1.39 3.92
C LEU A 18 -4.31 2.72 4.44
N VAL A 19 -4.57 3.64 3.52
CA VAL A 19 -5.40 4.83 3.75
C VAL A 19 -6.86 4.46 3.51
N SER A 20 -7.09 3.72 2.42
CA SER A 20 -8.37 3.14 2.04
C SER A 20 -8.11 1.89 1.21
N TRP A 21 -9.14 1.10 0.89
CA TRP A 21 -8.96 -0.05 0.01
C TRP A 21 -8.46 0.34 -1.40
N LYS A 22 -8.64 1.60 -1.83
CA LYS A 22 -8.14 2.16 -3.10
C LYS A 22 -6.72 2.71 -3.01
N GLU A 23 -6.14 2.81 -1.83
CA GLU A 23 -4.86 3.47 -1.64
C GLU A 23 -4.03 2.76 -0.57
N ALA A 24 -2.95 2.13 -1.05
CA ALA A 24 -2.15 1.16 -0.33
C ALA A 24 -0.66 1.46 -0.49
N TYR A 25 0.11 1.10 0.53
CA TYR A 25 1.55 1.34 0.62
C TYR A 25 2.27 0.11 1.17
N LEU A 26 3.47 -0.16 0.66
CA LEU A 26 4.46 -0.97 1.37
C LEU A 26 5.28 -0.05 2.27
N LEU A 27 5.56 -0.49 3.49
CA LEU A 27 6.24 0.29 4.52
C LEU A 27 7.75 0.04 4.60
N LEU A 28 8.26 -1.07 4.03
CA LEU A 28 9.66 -1.46 4.10
C LEU A 28 10.18 -2.00 2.76
N PRO A 29 11.47 -1.76 2.42
CA PRO A 29 12.44 -0.91 3.14
C PRO A 29 12.17 0.60 3.00
N GLU A 30 11.38 1.01 2.00
CA GLU A 30 10.97 2.39 1.76
C GLU A 30 9.45 2.45 1.56
N LEU A 31 8.86 3.63 1.77
CA LEU A 31 7.42 3.81 1.59
C LEU A 31 7.08 3.83 0.11
N VAL A 32 6.54 2.72 -0.41
CA VAL A 32 6.19 2.58 -1.82
C VAL A 32 4.68 2.58 -1.99
N LYS A 33 4.15 3.53 -2.77
CA LYS A 33 2.75 3.53 -3.17
C LYS A 33 2.48 2.38 -4.14
N LEU A 34 1.45 1.60 -3.84
CA LEU A 34 1.07 0.46 -4.65
C LEU A 34 -0.01 0.83 -5.65
N ASN A 35 0.11 0.24 -6.83
CA ASN A 35 -0.92 0.28 -7.85
C ASN A 35 -2.09 -0.63 -7.43
N VAL A 36 -3.29 -0.10 -7.50
CA VAL A 36 -4.52 -0.84 -7.21
C VAL A 36 -5.14 -1.27 -8.52
N GLU A 37 -5.32 -2.58 -8.69
CA GLU A 37 -5.86 -3.17 -9.91
C GLU A 37 -6.94 -4.20 -9.55
N TYR A 38 -7.82 -4.49 -10.52
CA TYR A 38 -8.75 -5.61 -10.41
C TYR A 38 -8.29 -6.74 -11.34
N TYR A 39 -8.10 -7.92 -10.77
CA TYR A 39 -7.71 -9.12 -11.53
C TYR A 39 -8.65 -10.28 -11.20
N LYS A 40 -9.33 -10.79 -12.24
CA LYS A 40 -10.32 -11.87 -12.13
C LYS A 40 -11.35 -11.62 -11.02
N GLY A 41 -11.91 -10.40 -10.95
CA GLY A 41 -12.90 -10.01 -9.94
C GLY A 41 -12.35 -9.81 -8.53
N ASN A 42 -11.03 -9.89 -8.32
CA ASN A 42 -10.41 -9.66 -7.02
C ASN A 42 -9.61 -8.35 -7.03
N LEU A 43 -9.70 -7.61 -5.93
CA LEU A 43 -8.86 -6.44 -5.68
C LEU A 43 -7.43 -6.91 -5.38
N ILE A 44 -6.48 -6.42 -6.17
CA ILE A 44 -5.06 -6.70 -6.01
C ILE A 44 -4.25 -5.41 -5.91
N TYR A 45 -3.11 -5.52 -5.25
CA TYR A 45 -2.10 -4.48 -5.16
C TYR A 45 -0.82 -4.94 -5.85
N ARG A 46 -0.13 -4.01 -6.52
CA ARG A 46 1.12 -4.28 -7.23
C ARG A 46 2.12 -3.17 -6.96
N ALA A 47 3.36 -3.53 -6.64
CA ALA A 47 4.43 -2.54 -6.58
C ALA A 47 4.74 -2.02 -8.00
N PRO A 48 5.06 -0.72 -8.16
CA PRO A 48 5.53 -0.17 -9.43
C PRO A 48 6.73 -0.98 -9.95
N GLY A 49 6.76 -1.29 -11.24
CA GLY A 49 7.83 -2.11 -11.84
C GLY A 49 7.83 -3.60 -11.47
N SER A 50 6.96 -4.07 -10.56
CA SER A 50 6.87 -5.48 -10.19
C SER A 50 5.70 -6.18 -10.86
N ALA A 51 5.88 -7.46 -11.21
CA ALA A 51 4.79 -8.35 -11.64
C ALA A 51 4.09 -9.06 -10.46
N LYS A 52 4.58 -8.87 -9.23
CA LYS A 52 4.05 -9.55 -8.05
C LYS A 52 2.69 -8.97 -7.64
N ARG A 53 1.66 -9.81 -7.61
CA ARG A 53 0.30 -9.45 -7.21
C ARG A 53 0.07 -9.79 -5.74
N ILE A 54 -0.46 -8.85 -4.99
CA ILE A 54 -0.82 -9.04 -3.58
C ILE A 54 -2.34 -8.91 -3.47
N TYR A 55 -3.01 -10.01 -3.12
CA TYR A 55 -4.47 -10.03 -3.04
C TYR A 55 -4.95 -9.37 -1.76
N TYR A 56 -5.92 -8.44 -1.86
CA TYR A 56 -6.49 -7.78 -0.69
C TYR A 56 -7.01 -8.77 0.36
N LYS A 57 -7.59 -9.89 -0.08
CA LYS A 57 -8.10 -10.95 0.80
C LYS A 57 -7.01 -11.52 1.73
N ALA A 58 -5.77 -11.64 1.27
CA ALA A 58 -4.66 -12.14 2.08
C ALA A 58 -4.26 -11.12 3.16
N ILE A 59 -4.23 -9.84 2.80
CA ILE A 59 -3.81 -8.76 3.71
C ILE A 59 -4.91 -8.44 4.73
N LYS A 60 -6.18 -8.55 4.33
CA LYS A 60 -7.33 -8.13 5.13
C LYS A 60 -7.38 -8.81 6.51
N ALA A 61 -6.95 -10.07 6.60
CA ALA A 61 -6.99 -10.86 7.84
C ALA A 61 -6.11 -10.27 8.96
N GLY A 62 -5.01 -9.58 8.61
CA GLY A 62 -4.07 -8.99 9.56
C GLY A 62 -4.16 -7.47 9.69
N LEU A 63 -5.20 -6.83 9.12
CA LEU A 63 -5.34 -5.38 9.20
C LEU A 63 -5.74 -4.92 10.60
N ARG A 64 -4.88 -4.11 11.22
CA ARG A 64 -5.14 -3.41 12.48
C ARG A 64 -5.37 -1.94 12.20
N LYS A 65 -6.39 -1.36 12.83
CA LYS A 65 -6.70 0.06 12.70
C LYS A 65 -5.64 0.89 13.43
N CYS A 66 -5.15 1.92 12.78
CA CYS A 66 -4.16 2.85 13.31
C CYS A 66 -4.44 4.27 12.81
N ASN A 67 -3.69 5.24 13.33
CA ASN A 67 -3.69 6.61 12.80
C ASN A 67 -2.25 7.11 12.77
N ILE A 68 -1.50 6.66 11.76
CA ILE A 68 -0.07 6.94 11.63
C ILE A 68 0.14 7.86 10.44
N LYS A 69 0.90 8.94 10.65
CA LYS A 69 1.34 9.84 9.59
C LYS A 69 2.67 9.33 9.06
N VAL A 70 2.73 9.06 7.76
CA VAL A 70 3.95 8.71 7.03
C VAL A 70 4.21 9.75 5.95
N TYR A 71 5.49 10.02 5.72
CA TYR A 71 5.96 10.95 4.71
C TYR A 71 6.67 10.15 3.62
N PHE A 72 6.33 10.40 2.36
CA PHE A 72 7.09 9.88 1.21
C PHE A 72 7.52 11.00 0.28
N ASP A 73 8.67 10.79 -0.35
CA ASP A 73 9.18 11.68 -1.37
C ASP A 73 8.50 11.35 -2.71
N VAL A 74 7.91 12.37 -3.34
CA VAL A 74 7.13 12.25 -4.58
C VAL A 74 8.03 12.04 -5.82
N LEU A 75 9.35 11.92 -5.65
CA LEU A 75 10.33 11.92 -6.73
C LEU A 75 10.44 10.60 -7.53
N ASP A 76 9.81 9.49 -7.08
CA ASP A 76 10.03 8.15 -7.66
C ASP A 76 8.89 7.59 -8.53
N LEU A 77 8.05 8.44 -9.13
CA LEU A 77 7.07 7.98 -10.13
C LEU A 77 7.57 8.28 -11.55
N PRO A 78 7.96 7.27 -12.36
CA PRO A 78 8.11 7.48 -13.79
C PRO A 78 6.71 7.72 -14.36
N PHE A 79 6.56 8.84 -15.07
CA PHE A 79 5.38 9.22 -15.85
C PHE A 79 5.10 8.22 -16.96
#